data_AF-A0A800BVF6-F1
#
_entry.id   AF-A0A800BVF6-F1
#
_cell.length_a   1.000
_cell.length_b   1.000
_cell.length_c   1.000
_cell.angle_alpha   90.00
_cell.angle_beta   90.00
_cell.angle_gamma   90.00
#
_symmetry.space_group_name_H-M   'P 1'
#
loop_
_entity.id
_entity.type
_entity.pdbx_description
1 polymer ?
#
loop_
_entity_poly.entity_id
_entity_poly.type
_entity_poly.pdbx_seq_one_letter_code
_entity_poly.pdbx_strand_id
1 'polypeptide(L)'
;MRKLIFWILLLLFATLGVVLGVMNPHPVQFNYPGGSVHWPLSVLLALAVTAGMVVTVLFASTQWMVWRWRQRRLQRKLARCEAEQVKLRQRLVTQRQEQITQSTHQSLVKPHE
;
A
#
# COMPACT_ATOMS: atom_id res chain seq x y z
N MET A 1 -10.02 -16.07 1.97
CA MET A 1 -9.06 -16.34 3.07
C MET A 1 -8.91 -15.17 4.06
N ARG A 2 -8.40 -13.99 3.68
CA ARG A 2 -8.16 -12.87 4.62
C ARG A 2 -9.40 -12.41 5.42
N LYS A 3 -10.57 -12.35 4.78
CA LYS A 3 -11.84 -12.01 5.45
C LYS A 3 -12.28 -13.07 6.47
N LEU A 4 -12.07 -14.35 6.16
CA LEU A 4 -12.44 -15.46 7.05
C LEU A 4 -11.57 -15.48 8.31
N ILE A 5 -10.25 -15.31 8.14
CA ILE A 5 -9.30 -15.22 9.27
C ILE A 5 -9.67 -14.04 10.18
N PHE A 6 -10.05 -12.90 9.61
CA PHE A 6 -10.51 -11.75 10.39
C PHE A 6 -11.75 -12.07 11.22
N TRP A 7 -12.77 -12.70 10.63
CA TRP A 7 -13.98 -13.10 11.37
C TRP A 7 -13.70 -14.12 12.47
N ILE A 8 -12.84 -15.11 12.22
CA ILE A 8 -12.43 -16.09 13.23
C ILE A 8 -11.72 -15.38 14.40
N LEU A 9 -10.80 -14.47 14.10
CA LEU A 9 -10.05 -13.74 15.12
C LEU A 9 -10.96 -12.82 15.93
N LEU A 10 -11.91 -12.15 15.26
CA LEU A 10 -12.92 -11.31 15.92
C LEU A 10 -13.79 -12.13 16.88
N LEU A 11 -14.29 -13.29 16.42
CA LEU A 11 -15.11 -14.18 17.25
C LEU A 11 -14.31 -14.70 18.44
N LEU A 12 -13.05 -15.09 18.24
CA LEU A 12 -12.15 -15.53 19.30
C LEU A 12 -11.96 -14.44 20.35
N PHE A 13 -11.59 -13.22 19.94
CA PHE A 13 -11.40 -12.09 20.87
C PHE A 13 -12.67 -11.71 21.61
N ALA A 14 -13.82 -11.70 20.92
CA ALA A 14 -15.11 -11.43 21.56
C ALA A 14 -15.44 -12.48 22.61
N THR A 15 -15.25 -13.76 22.30
CA THR A 15 -15.48 -14.87 23.23
C THR A 15 -14.56 -14.78 24.45
N LEU A 16 -13.26 -14.52 24.23
CA LEU A 16 -12.30 -14.30 25.32
C LEU A 16 -12.71 -13.11 26.21
N GLY A 17 -13.13 -11.99 25.61
CA GLY A 17 -13.58 -10.82 26.36
C GLY A 17 -14.78 -11.13 27.26
N VAL A 18 -15.77 -11.85 26.74
CA VAL A 18 -16.96 -12.28 27.50
C VAL A 18 -16.58 -13.25 28.62
N VAL A 19 -15.79 -14.28 28.32
CA VAL A 19 -15.34 -15.27 29.32
C VAL A 19 -14.58 -14.59 30.45
N LEU A 20 -13.64 -13.71 30.12
CA LEU A 20 -12.89 -12.97 31.13
C LEU A 20 -13.77 -12.03 31.95
N GLY A 21 -14.75 -11.36 31.33
CA GLY A 21 -15.70 -10.48 32.02
C GLY A 21 -16.62 -11.22 32.98
N VAL A 22 -17.14 -12.38 32.57
CA VAL A 22 -18.07 -13.19 33.38
C VAL A 22 -17.33 -13.95 34.48
N MET A 23 -16.16 -14.53 34.17
CA MET A 23 -15.41 -15.34 35.15
C MET A 23 -14.59 -14.51 36.13
N ASN A 24 -14.23 -13.28 35.76
CA ASN A 24 -13.47 -12.38 36.64
C ASN A 24 -14.19 -11.02 36.80
N PRO A 25 -15.38 -11.02 37.43
CA PRO A 25 -16.13 -9.78 37.65
C PRO A 25 -15.55 -8.96 38.81
N HIS A 26 -14.77 -9.60 39.69
CA HIS A 26 -14.20 -8.94 40.85
C HIS A 26 -13.13 -7.92 40.42
N PRO A 27 -13.19 -6.69 40.97
CA PRO A 27 -12.17 -5.68 40.69
C PRO A 27 -10.83 -6.12 41.29
N VAL A 28 -9.75 -5.93 40.53
CA VAL A 28 -8.39 -6.21 40.95
C VAL A 28 -7.65 -4.89 41.08
N GLN A 29 -6.80 -4.77 42.11
CA GLN A 29 -5.93 -3.62 42.26
C GLN A 29 -4.79 -3.69 41.23
N PHE A 30 -4.72 -2.70 40.34
CA PHE A 30 -3.65 -2.53 39.38
C PHE A 30 -2.80 -1.32 39.75
N ASN A 31 -1.53 -1.56 40.05
CA ASN A 31 -0.57 -0.53 40.41
C ASN A 31 0.23 -0.11 39.17
N TYR A 32 0.33 1.19 38.94
CA TYR A 32 1.13 1.79 37.87
C TYR A 32 2.03 2.87 38.48
N PRO A 33 3.06 3.38 37.77
CA PRO A 33 4.12 4.21 38.37
C PRO A 33 3.67 5.51 39.06
N GLY A 34 2.40 5.90 38.96
CA GLY A 34 1.82 7.10 39.59
C GLY A 34 0.53 6.86 40.37
N GLY A 35 0.15 5.61 40.67
CA GLY A 35 -1.07 5.33 41.43
C GLY A 35 -1.56 3.90 41.33
N SER A 36 -2.79 3.68 41.81
CA SER A 36 -3.48 2.40 41.70
C SER A 36 -4.93 2.59 41.30
N VAL A 37 -5.45 1.65 40.51
CA VAL A 37 -6.86 1.61 40.09
C VAL A 37 -7.45 0.25 40.43
N HIS A 38 -8.73 0.22 40.80
CA HIS A 38 -9.44 -1.01 41.16
C HIS A 38 -10.51 -1.32 40.13
N TRP A 39 -10.11 -2.00 39.06
CA TRP A 39 -11.01 -2.35 37.95
C TRP A 39 -10.94 -3.85 37.66
N PRO A 40 -12.00 -4.45 37.09
CA PRO A 40 -11.96 -5.83 36.66
C PRO A 40 -10.86 -6.06 35.61
N LEU A 41 -10.22 -7.23 35.67
CA LEU A 41 -9.10 -7.57 34.80
C LEU A 41 -9.50 -7.54 33.31
N SER A 42 -10.75 -7.91 33.02
CA SER A 42 -11.33 -7.84 31.66
C SER A 42 -11.30 -6.44 31.07
N VAL A 43 -11.61 -5.41 31.85
CA VAL A 43 -11.62 -4.00 31.42
C VAL A 43 -10.20 -3.53 31.13
N LEU A 44 -9.25 -3.85 32.01
CA LEU A 44 -7.84 -3.51 31.83
C LEU A 44 -7.27 -4.14 30.56
N LEU A 45 -7.56 -5.42 30.34
CA LEU A 45 -7.09 -6.14 29.17
C LEU A 45 -7.71 -5.56 27.89
N ALA A 46 -9.01 -5.26 27.90
CA ALA A 46 -9.68 -4.65 26.76
C ALA A 46 -9.06 -3.29 26.40
N LEU A 47 -8.74 -2.45 27.39
CA LEU A 47 -8.07 -1.18 27.17
C LEU A 47 -6.65 -1.36 26.63
N ALA A 48 -5.87 -2.29 27.19
CA ALA A 48 -4.51 -2.56 26.72
C ALA A 48 -4.48 -3.06 25.26
N VAL A 49 -5.38 -3.98 24.91
CA VAL A 49 -5.53 -4.48 23.54
C VAL A 49 -5.97 -3.36 22.60
N THR A 50 -6.95 -2.55 23.01
CA THR A 50 -7.43 -1.41 22.20
C THR A 50 -6.33 -0.40 21.96
N ALA A 51 -5.55 -0.05 23.00
CA ALA A 51 -4.40 0.84 22.87
C ALA A 51 -3.35 0.27 21.90
N GLY A 52 -2.99 -1.01 22.03
CA GLY A 52 -2.08 -1.69 21.11
C GLY A 52 -2.58 -1.70 19.66
N MET A 53 -3.89 -1.91 19.47
CA MET A 53 -4.53 -1.87 18.15
C MET A 53 -4.47 -0.47 17.54
N VAL A 54 -4.74 0.58 18.31
CA VAL A 54 -4.62 1.98 17.87
C VAL A 54 -3.20 2.30 17.41
N VAL A 55 -2.18 1.93 18.21
CA VAL A 55 -0.77 2.12 17.86
C VAL A 55 -0.41 1.35 16.58
N THR A 56 -0.88 0.11 16.45
CA THR A 56 -0.63 -0.72 15.26
C THR A 56 -1.25 -0.10 14.01
N VAL A 57 -2.49 0.39 14.10
CA VAL A 57 -3.18 1.06 12.98
C VAL A 57 -2.46 2.34 12.58
N LEU A 58 -2.04 3.15 13.56
CA LEU A 58 -1.24 4.36 13.31
C LEU A 58 0.05 4.04 12.56
N PHE A 59 0.81 3.05 13.03
CA PHE A 59 2.06 2.66 12.41
C PHE A 59 1.87 2.01 11.03
N ALA A 60 0.85 1.17 10.86
CA ALA A 60 0.53 0.58 9.57
C ALA A 60 0.07 1.63 8.55
N SER A 61 -0.67 2.64 9.00
CA SER A 61 -1.17 3.72 8.15
C SER A 61 -0.05 4.60 7.59
N THR A 62 0.95 4.94 8.42
CA THR A 62 2.11 5.72 7.95
C THR A 62 2.90 4.95 6.89
N GLN A 63 3.13 3.66 7.11
CA GLN A 63 3.80 2.81 6.12
C GLN A 63 2.97 2.70 4.84
N TRP A 64 1.67 2.44 4.97
CA TRP A 64 0.77 2.37 3.82
C TRP A 64 0.82 3.65 2.98
N MET A 65 0.88 4.84 3.61
CA MET A 65 0.97 6.11 2.90
C MET A 65 2.27 6.24 2.11
N VAL A 66 3.41 5.89 2.71
CA VAL A 66 4.71 5.87 2.03
C VAL A 66 4.68 4.94 0.83
N TRP A 67 4.10 3.75 0.98
CA TRP A 67 3.98 2.77 -0.10
C TRP A 67 3.11 3.29 -1.25
N ARG A 68 1.95 3.91 -0.94
CA ARG A 68 1.09 4.58 -1.92
C ARG A 68 1.83 5.68 -2.68
N TRP A 69 2.65 6.48 -2.00
CA TRP A 69 3.42 7.55 -2.64
C TRP A 69 4.50 6.99 -3.55
N ARG A 70 5.23 5.97 -3.10
CA ARG A 70 6.22 5.26 -3.93
C ARG A 70 5.57 4.64 -5.16
N GLN A 71 4.41 4.02 -5.01
CA GLN A 71 3.65 3.44 -6.12
C GLN A 71 3.28 4.51 -7.16
N ARG A 72 2.73 5.66 -6.72
CA ARG A 72 2.40 6.77 -7.63
C ARG A 72 3.64 7.33 -8.34
N ARG A 73 4.76 7.47 -7.62
CA ARG A 73 6.01 7.94 -8.21
C ARG A 73 6.54 6.96 -9.25
N LEU A 74 6.50 5.66 -8.98
CA LEU A 74 6.90 4.62 -9.93
C LEU A 74 6.02 4.62 -11.17
N GLN A 75 4.70 4.69 -11.00
CA GLN A 75 3.76 4.77 -12.13
C GLN A 75 4.04 5.97 -13.04
N ARG A 76 4.33 7.15 -12.45
CA ARG A 76 4.72 8.34 -13.23
C ARG A 76 6.03 8.15 -13.99
N LYS A 77 7.02 7.47 -13.42
CA LYS A 77 8.28 7.16 -14.11
C LYS A 77 8.03 6.20 -15.28
N LEU A 78 7.22 5.18 -15.05
CA LEU A 78 6.86 4.18 -16.05
C LEU A 78 6.18 4.84 -17.25
N ALA A 79 5.17 5.70 -17.00
CA ALA A 79 4.48 6.45 -18.05
C ALA A 79 5.41 7.39 -18.85
N ARG A 80 6.43 7.99 -18.21
CA ARG A 80 7.43 8.81 -18.92
C ARG A 80 8.31 7.97 -19.83
N CYS A 81 8.82 6.84 -19.34
CA CYS A 81 9.63 5.92 -20.15
C CYS A 81 8.83 5.36 -21.34
N GLU A 82 7.56 4.99 -21.14
CA GLU A 82 6.68 4.56 -22.23
C GLU A 82 6.48 5.66 -23.27
N ALA A 83 6.24 6.91 -22.84
CA ALA A 83 6.09 8.03 -23.76
C ALA A 83 7.38 8.33 -24.55
N GLU A 84 8.55 8.19 -23.93
CA GLU A 84 9.85 8.31 -24.60
C GLU A 84 10.04 7.21 -25.65
N GLN A 85 9.71 5.96 -25.32
CA GLN A 85 9.78 4.86 -26.29
C GLN A 85 8.87 5.10 -27.50
N VAL A 86 7.64 5.59 -27.29
CA VAL A 86 6.72 5.92 -28.38
C VAL A 86 7.30 7.04 -29.26
N LYS A 87 7.82 8.12 -28.66
CA LYS A 87 8.44 9.22 -29.40
C LYS A 87 9.66 8.78 -30.21
N LEU A 88 10.53 7.95 -29.62
CA LEU A 88 11.71 7.41 -30.31
C LEU A 88 11.30 6.53 -31.49
N ARG A 89 10.31 5.65 -31.32
CA ARG A 89 9.75 4.83 -32.42
C ARG A 89 9.20 5.69 -33.55
N GLN A 90 8.44 6.73 -33.22
CA GLN A 90 7.91 7.66 -34.24
C GLN A 90 9.02 8.36 -35.02
N ARG A 91 10.06 8.89 -34.34
CA ARG A 91 11.20 9.53 -35.00
C ARG A 91 11.93 8.59 -35.97
N LEU A 92 12.14 7.34 -35.57
CA LEU A 92 12.77 6.33 -36.43
C LEU A 92 11.94 6.04 -37.70
N VAL A 93 10.61 5.97 -37.56
CA VAL A 93 9.71 5.80 -38.72
C VAL A 93 9.80 7.00 -39.65
N THR A 94 9.71 8.23 -39.11
CA THR A 94 9.80 9.46 -39.90
C THR A 94 11.15 9.58 -40.62
N GLN A 95 12.27 9.34 -39.93
CA GLN A 95 13.61 9.37 -40.55
C GLN A 95 13.73 8.35 -41.69
N ARG A 96 13.20 7.14 -41.51
CA ARG A 96 13.22 6.11 -42.55
C ARG A 96 12.41 6.55 -43.78
N GLN A 97 11.28 7.21 -43.57
CA GLN A 97 10.44 7.76 -44.65
C GLN A 97 11.16 8.86 -45.44
N GLU A 98 11.83 9.77 -44.73
CA GLU A 98 12.63 10.84 -45.33
C GLU A 98 13.80 10.27 -46.15
N GLN A 99 14.49 9.25 -45.63
CA GLN A 99 15.55 8.56 -46.37
C GLN A 99 15.05 7.88 -47.64
N ILE A 100 13.88 7.22 -47.59
CA ILE A 100 13.26 6.59 -48.77
C ILE A 100 12.88 7.65 -49.81
N THR A 101 12.36 8.78 -49.35
CA THR A 101 11.94 9.86 -50.26
C THR A 101 13.16 10.51 -50.91
N GLN A 102 14.24 10.73 -50.15
CA GLN A 102 15.50 11.24 -50.68
C GLN A 102 16.15 10.27 -51.66
N SER A 103 16.21 8.96 -51.36
CA SER A 103 16.79 7.98 -52.27
C SER A 103 15.99 7.82 -53.56
N THR A 104 14.66 7.89 -53.49
CA THR A 104 13.77 7.86 -54.66
C THR A 104 13.95 9.10 -55.53
N HIS A 105 14.10 10.28 -54.92
CA HIS A 105 14.33 11.53 -55.66
C HIS A 105 15.72 11.55 -56.31
N GLN A 106 16.73 10.95 -55.67
CA GLN A 106 18.08 10.83 -56.20
C GLN A 106 18.18 9.82 -57.36
N SER A 107 17.37 8.76 -57.36
CA SER A 107 17.28 7.80 -58.47
C SER A 107 16.52 8.33 -59.69
N LEU A 108 15.58 9.26 -59.51
CA LEU A 108 14.82 9.88 -60.61
C LEU A 108 15.58 11.01 -61.33
N VAL A 109 16.57 11.63 -60.68
CA VAL A 109 17.32 12.78 -61.22
C VAL A 109 18.59 12.36 -61.97
N LYS A 110 19.00 11.09 -61.89
CA LYS A 110 20.02 10.52 -62.79
C LYS A 110 19.34 9.75 -63.92
N PRO A 111 18.99 10.39 -65.05
CA PRO A 111 18.68 9.63 -66.26
C PRO A 111 19.95 8.91 -66.70
N HIS A 112 19.77 7.67 -67.14
CA HIS A 112 20.79 6.81 -67.74
C HIS A 112 21.66 7.60 -68.73
N GLU A 113 22.92 7.82 -68.36
CA GLU A 113 24.02 8.01 -69.31
C GLU A 113 24.53 6.64 -69.76
#